data_AF-A0A438NGR3-F1
#
_entry.id   AF-A0A438NGR3-F1
#
_cell.length_a   1.000
_cell.length_b   1.000
_cell.length_c   1.000
_cell.angle_alpha   90.00
_cell.angle_beta   90.00
_cell.angle_gamma   90.00
#
_symmetry.space_group_name_H-M   'P 1'
#
loop_
_entity.id
_entity.type
_entity.pdbx_description
1 polymer ?
#
loop_
_entity_poly.entity_id
_entity_poly.type
_entity_poly.pdbx_seq_one_letter_code
_entity_poly.pdbx_strand_id
1 'polypeptide(L)'
;MAAASRTMMLRQANLLASSTRSFSSTTQPLRALRLSPSLYSKSVPAPRWSIASRIAPFSTSSQRNILPPGPQVIQGTVNDAAPTLKPHPLHGSYHWTFERVLAVGLIPLTITPFASGSLNPTLDAVLIFTVILHSHFGFQSCVTDYIPTRQHPTMRKVFDWLLNIATVVVAIGFYEFETNDVGVVEAVKRVWHAGENDATIGKTDISGLGHDGKLKNLK
;
A
#
# COMPACT_ATOMS: atom_id res chain seq x y z
N MET A 1 1.57 8.22 -36.25
CA MET A 1 2.80 8.87 -36.78
C MET A 1 3.64 9.30 -35.58
N ALA A 2 4.96 9.14 -35.67
CA ALA A 2 6.02 9.57 -34.74
C ALA A 2 6.27 8.77 -33.42
N ALA A 3 7.23 7.83 -33.54
CA ALA A 3 8.41 7.55 -32.68
C ALA A 3 8.92 8.73 -31.80
N ALA A 4 9.81 8.63 -30.81
CA ALA A 4 10.58 7.59 -30.13
C ALA A 4 11.24 8.26 -28.90
N SER A 5 11.60 7.49 -27.87
CA SER A 5 12.89 7.62 -27.15
C SER A 5 12.97 6.59 -26.03
N ARG A 6 13.71 5.50 -26.30
CA ARG A 6 14.18 4.56 -25.29
C ARG A 6 15.67 4.81 -25.12
N THR A 7 16.10 5.23 -23.94
CA THR A 7 17.52 5.38 -23.62
C THR A 7 18.08 4.06 -23.11
N MET A 8 19.06 3.53 -23.84
CA MET A 8 19.89 2.38 -23.49
C MET A 8 20.80 2.71 -22.30
N MET A 9 20.94 1.78 -21.37
CA MET A 9 22.13 1.69 -20.52
C MET A 9 22.67 0.27 -20.62
N LEU A 10 23.79 0.16 -21.35
CA LEU A 10 24.66 -1.00 -21.39
C LEU A 10 25.30 -1.21 -20.01
N ARG A 11 25.23 -2.42 -19.46
CA ARG A 11 26.26 -2.89 -18.55
C ARG A 11 26.63 -4.32 -18.87
N GLN A 12 27.70 -4.43 -19.64
CA GLN A 12 28.42 -5.63 -19.98
C GLN A 12 29.40 -5.95 -18.85
N ALA A 13 29.36 -7.16 -18.33
CA ALA A 13 30.48 -7.79 -17.67
C ALA A 13 30.36 -9.30 -17.85
N ASN A 14 31.21 -9.82 -18.73
CA ASN A 14 31.56 -11.23 -18.85
C ASN A 14 32.06 -11.76 -17.50
N LEU A 15 31.91 -13.06 -17.25
CA LEU A 15 33.02 -14.00 -17.05
C LEU A 15 32.48 -15.41 -16.78
N LEU A 16 32.57 -16.25 -17.82
CA LEU A 16 33.08 -17.62 -17.84
C LEU A 16 32.97 -18.47 -16.56
N ALA A 17 32.15 -19.51 -16.62
CA ALA A 17 32.48 -20.83 -16.07
C ALA A 17 31.65 -21.93 -16.75
N SER A 18 32.16 -22.47 -17.85
CA SER A 18 31.72 -23.76 -18.38
C SER A 18 32.09 -24.84 -17.37
N SER A 19 31.11 -25.54 -16.80
CA SER A 19 31.36 -26.75 -16.02
C SER A 19 30.92 -27.96 -16.84
N THR A 20 31.89 -28.56 -17.53
CA THR A 20 31.82 -29.96 -17.97
C THR A 20 32.10 -30.84 -16.75
N ARG A 21 31.18 -31.74 -16.40
CA ARG A 21 31.54 -32.92 -15.60
C ARG A 21 30.94 -34.18 -16.21
N SER A 22 31.89 -35.02 -16.61
CA SER A 22 31.76 -36.32 -17.24
C SER A 22 31.18 -37.38 -16.30
N PHE A 23 30.61 -38.40 -16.93
CA PHE A 23 30.20 -39.68 -16.37
C PHE A 23 31.30 -40.34 -15.54
N SER A 24 30.95 -40.87 -14.37
CA SER A 24 31.79 -41.76 -13.58
C SER A 24 31.10 -43.12 -13.47
N SER A 25 31.62 -44.09 -14.23
CA SER A 25 31.50 -45.51 -13.92
C SER A 25 32.93 -45.99 -13.64
N THR A 26 33.16 -46.59 -12.48
CA THR A 26 34.09 -47.72 -12.29
C THR A 26 34.08 -48.13 -10.82
N THR A 27 33.79 -49.42 -10.68
CA THR A 27 33.85 -50.35 -9.56
C THR A 27 35.01 -50.16 -8.58
N GLN A 28 34.70 -50.19 -7.28
CA GLN A 28 35.57 -50.63 -6.18
C GLN A 28 35.69 -52.18 -6.22
N PRO A 29 36.54 -52.89 -5.43
CA PRO A 29 37.49 -52.44 -4.39
C PRO A 29 38.88 -53.15 -4.45
N LEU A 30 39.83 -52.78 -3.58
CA LEU A 30 40.39 -53.68 -2.57
C LEU A 30 41.36 -52.98 -1.60
N ARG A 31 41.28 -53.48 -0.37
CA ARG A 31 41.76 -53.00 0.91
C ARG A 31 43.22 -53.39 1.14
N ALA A 32 44.06 -52.44 1.55
CA ALA A 32 45.37 -52.73 2.14
C ALA A 32 45.50 -51.99 3.49
N LEU A 33 45.61 -52.79 4.54
CA LEU A 33 45.87 -52.37 5.93
C LEU A 33 47.21 -51.64 6.01
N ARG A 34 47.24 -50.44 6.61
CA ARG A 34 48.49 -49.82 7.05
C ARG A 34 48.40 -49.47 8.53
N LEU A 35 49.38 -49.99 9.26
CA LEU A 35 49.61 -49.85 10.68
C LEU A 35 49.93 -48.40 11.04
N SER A 36 49.39 -47.96 12.18
CA SER A 36 49.63 -46.66 12.79
C SER A 36 50.98 -46.65 13.52
N PRO A 37 51.81 -45.60 13.35
CA PRO A 37 52.77 -45.21 14.35
C PRO A 37 52.28 -43.96 15.08
N SER A 38 52.18 -44.08 16.40
CA SER A 38 51.93 -43.00 17.34
C SER A 38 53.11 -42.02 17.35
N LEU A 39 52.89 -40.80 16.87
CA LEU A 39 53.78 -39.67 17.12
C LEU A 39 53.05 -38.64 17.98
N TYR A 40 53.69 -38.34 19.10
CA TYR A 40 53.26 -37.42 20.15
C TYR A 40 53.17 -35.99 19.58
N SER A 41 51.98 -35.58 19.15
CA SER A 41 51.72 -34.22 18.67
C SER A 41 51.46 -33.30 19.86
N LYS A 42 52.44 -32.49 20.23
CA LYS A 42 52.21 -31.36 21.15
C LYS A 42 51.38 -30.32 20.40
N SER A 43 50.08 -30.27 20.70
CA SER A 43 49.15 -29.27 20.17
C SER A 43 49.46 -27.88 20.75
N VAL A 44 50.08 -27.00 19.97
CA VAL A 44 50.10 -25.56 20.27
C VAL A 44 48.76 -24.98 19.81
N PRO A 45 47.94 -24.37 20.69
CA PRO A 45 46.69 -23.76 20.26
C PRO A 45 47.03 -22.49 19.48
N ALA A 46 46.88 -22.53 18.16
CA ALA A 46 46.86 -21.31 17.35
C ALA A 46 45.63 -20.49 17.75
N PRO A 47 45.76 -19.19 18.09
CA PRO A 47 44.61 -18.35 18.38
C PRO A 47 43.77 -18.24 17.10
N ARG A 48 42.63 -18.92 17.09
CA ARG A 48 41.60 -18.72 16.07
C ARG A 48 41.01 -17.33 16.27
N TRP A 49 41.60 -16.32 15.65
CA TRP A 49 40.92 -15.06 15.43
C TRP A 49 39.76 -15.33 14.47
N SER A 50 38.60 -15.64 15.06
CA SER A 50 37.34 -15.60 14.34
C SER A 50 37.14 -14.14 13.92
N ILE A 51 37.50 -13.82 12.67
CA ILE A 51 37.00 -12.64 11.97
C ILE A 51 35.55 -12.96 11.62
N ALA A 52 34.70 -13.12 12.64
CA ALA A 52 33.28 -12.98 12.47
C ALA A 52 33.06 -11.48 12.26
N SER A 53 33.07 -11.04 11.01
CA SER A 53 32.51 -9.74 10.63
C SER A 53 31.08 -9.72 11.12
N ARG A 54 30.87 -9.17 12.32
CA ARG A 54 29.56 -8.99 12.92
C ARG A 54 28.93 -7.81 12.19
N ILE A 55 28.46 -8.08 10.97
CA ILE A 55 27.69 -7.12 10.19
C ILE A 55 26.37 -6.96 10.95
N ALA A 56 26.32 -5.94 11.80
CA ALA A 56 25.09 -5.56 12.46
C ALA A 56 24.12 -5.05 11.37
N PRO A 57 22.92 -5.60 11.25
CA PRO A 57 21.93 -5.03 10.36
C PRO A 57 21.59 -3.61 10.85
N PHE A 58 21.66 -2.62 9.96
CA PHE A 58 21.36 -1.21 10.25
C PHE A 58 19.86 -0.93 10.43
N SER A 59 19.04 -1.97 10.68
CA SER A 59 17.61 -1.83 10.90
C SER A 59 17.29 -2.04 12.38
N THR A 60 16.78 -0.99 13.02
CA THR A 60 16.26 -1.04 14.40
C THR A 60 14.83 -1.60 14.46
N SER A 61 14.23 -1.86 13.29
CA SER A 61 12.88 -2.40 13.17
C SER A 61 12.85 -3.91 13.42
N SER A 62 12.00 -4.35 14.34
CA SER A 62 11.74 -5.78 14.58
C SER A 62 11.12 -6.41 13.32
N GLN A 63 11.79 -7.41 12.75
CA GLN A 63 11.27 -8.22 11.65
C GLN A 63 10.01 -8.96 12.12
N ARG A 64 8.83 -8.52 11.68
CA ARG A 64 7.57 -9.25 11.88
C ARG A 64 7.25 -10.05 10.63
N ASN A 65 7.15 -11.37 10.78
CA ASN A 65 6.76 -12.27 9.69
C ASN A 65 5.22 -12.32 9.57
N ILE A 66 4.64 -11.20 9.16
CA ILE A 66 3.21 -11.08 8.88
C ILE A 66 3.01 -11.55 7.44
N LEU A 67 2.34 -12.69 7.25
CA LEU A 67 2.13 -13.38 5.97
C LEU A 67 3.42 -13.99 5.37
N PRO A 68 3.94 -15.09 5.95
CA PRO A 68 5.11 -15.77 5.38
C PRO A 68 4.85 -16.20 3.93
N PRO A 69 5.89 -16.18 3.07
CA PRO A 69 5.75 -16.69 1.72
C PRO A 69 5.32 -18.16 1.77
N GLY A 70 4.32 -18.50 0.97
CA GLY A 70 3.82 -19.88 0.87
C GLY A 70 4.88 -20.81 0.27
N PRO A 71 4.63 -22.14 0.27
CA PRO A 71 5.56 -23.10 -0.32
C PRO A 71 5.81 -22.76 -1.80
N GLN A 72 7.09 -22.75 -2.18
CA GLN A 72 7.49 -22.47 -3.56
C GLN A 72 7.33 -23.77 -4.38
N VAL A 73 6.16 -23.96 -4.96
CA VAL A 73 5.82 -25.12 -5.78
C VAL A 73 5.91 -24.74 -7.25
N ILE A 74 6.75 -25.46 -8.00
CA ILE A 74 6.76 -25.38 -9.48
C ILE A 74 5.49 -26.06 -9.97
N GLN A 75 4.63 -25.29 -10.65
CA GLN A 75 3.46 -25.86 -11.31
C GLN A 75 3.87 -26.32 -12.72
N GLY A 76 3.85 -27.63 -12.95
CA GLY A 76 4.33 -28.24 -14.20
C GLY A 76 5.78 -28.76 -14.10
N THR A 77 6.37 -29.06 -15.26
CA THR A 77 7.76 -29.48 -15.39
C THR A 77 8.67 -28.30 -15.72
N VAL A 78 10.00 -28.48 -15.62
CA VAL A 78 11.00 -27.45 -15.93
C VAL A 78 10.92 -26.96 -17.38
N ASN A 79 10.39 -27.79 -18.28
CA ASN A 79 10.28 -27.48 -19.70
C ASN A 79 8.89 -26.96 -20.11
N ASP A 80 7.93 -26.94 -19.18
CA ASP A 80 6.59 -26.44 -19.49
C ASP A 80 6.58 -24.91 -19.47
N ALA A 81 5.94 -24.32 -20.48
CA ALA A 81 5.74 -22.88 -20.51
C ALA A 81 4.88 -22.45 -19.31
N ALA A 82 5.27 -21.35 -18.64
CA ALA A 82 4.49 -20.80 -17.55
C ALA A 82 3.05 -20.48 -18.04
N PRO A 83 2.02 -20.88 -17.30
CA PRO A 83 0.65 -20.64 -17.72
C PRO A 83 0.38 -19.13 -17.75
N THR A 84 0.07 -18.60 -18.93
CA THR A 84 -0.35 -17.22 -19.09
C THR A 84 -1.86 -17.12 -18.91
N LEU A 85 -2.28 -16.22 -18.02
CA LEU A 85 -3.70 -15.91 -17.87
C LEU A 85 -4.19 -15.19 -19.13
N LYS A 86 -5.40 -15.53 -19.59
CA LYS A 86 -6.02 -14.84 -20.72
C LYS A 86 -6.23 -13.36 -20.34
N PRO A 87 -5.78 -12.41 -21.17
CA PRO A 87 -5.93 -10.99 -20.85
C PRO A 87 -7.42 -10.62 -20.80
N HIS A 88 -7.82 -9.90 -19.76
CA HIS A 88 -9.17 -9.40 -19.60
C HIS A 88 -9.16 -7.87 -19.49
N PRO A 89 -9.64 -7.12 -20.51
CA PRO A 89 -9.52 -5.66 -20.54
C PRO A 89 -10.12 -4.94 -19.32
N LEU A 90 -11.26 -5.42 -18.79
CA LEU A 90 -11.88 -4.84 -17.59
C LEU A 90 -11.02 -4.94 -16.33
N HIS A 91 -10.09 -5.92 -16.25
CA HIS A 91 -9.20 -6.10 -15.09
C HIS A 91 -7.83 -5.43 -15.28
N GLY A 92 -7.61 -4.77 -16.41
CA GLY A 92 -6.34 -4.14 -16.75
C GLY A 92 -6.54 -2.74 -17.30
N SER A 93 -6.55 -2.61 -18.63
CA SER A 93 -6.51 -1.31 -19.31
C SER A 93 -7.69 -0.40 -19.00
N TYR A 94 -8.92 -0.92 -18.97
CA TYR A 94 -10.10 -0.10 -18.71
C TYR A 94 -10.17 0.38 -17.26
N HIS A 95 -9.88 -0.50 -16.30
CA HIS A 95 -9.80 -0.12 -14.89
C HIS A 95 -8.76 0.98 -14.65
N TRP A 96 -7.54 0.79 -15.19
CA TRP A 96 -6.48 1.79 -15.08
C TRP A 96 -6.89 3.14 -15.68
N THR A 97 -7.45 3.13 -16.89
CA THR A 97 -7.84 4.36 -17.59
C THR A 97 -8.93 5.09 -16.81
N PHE A 98 -9.92 4.35 -16.30
CA PHE A 98 -11.01 4.91 -15.51
C PHE A 98 -10.52 5.57 -14.22
N GLU A 99 -9.62 4.92 -13.48
CA GLU A 99 -9.02 5.51 -12.27
C GLU A 99 -8.27 6.80 -12.58
N ARG A 100 -7.53 6.85 -13.71
CA ARG A 100 -6.82 8.06 -14.11
C ARG A 100 -7.78 9.19 -14.48
N VAL A 101 -8.87 8.88 -15.17
CA VAL A 101 -9.93 9.86 -15.48
C VAL A 101 -10.56 10.42 -14.21
N LEU A 102 -10.90 9.56 -13.24
CA LEU A 102 -11.42 10.00 -11.94
C LEU A 102 -10.42 10.91 -11.21
N ALA A 103 -9.15 10.51 -11.16
CA ALA A 103 -8.11 11.29 -10.48
C ALA A 103 -7.88 12.67 -11.14
N VAL A 104 -7.80 12.71 -12.48
CA VAL A 104 -7.64 13.97 -13.23
C VAL A 104 -8.89 14.84 -13.12
N GLY A 105 -10.08 14.26 -13.17
CA GLY A 105 -11.34 14.98 -13.02
C GLY A 105 -11.54 15.58 -11.63
N LEU A 106 -10.96 14.96 -10.60
CA LEU A 106 -11.02 15.46 -9.23
C LEU A 106 -10.23 16.77 -9.03
N ILE A 107 -9.20 17.03 -9.84
CA ILE A 107 -8.38 18.24 -9.75
C ILE A 107 -9.21 19.52 -9.96
N PRO A 108 -9.92 19.73 -11.09
CA PRO A 108 -10.75 20.91 -11.25
C PRO A 108 -11.93 20.92 -10.28
N LEU A 109 -12.52 19.76 -9.96
CA LEU A 109 -13.66 19.67 -9.03
C LEU A 109 -13.29 20.16 -7.62
N THR A 110 -12.07 19.87 -7.14
CA THR A 110 -11.60 20.33 -5.83
C THR A 110 -11.23 21.82 -5.82
N ILE A 111 -10.83 22.40 -6.95
CA ILE A 111 -10.51 23.83 -7.07
C ILE A 111 -11.77 24.68 -7.20
N THR A 112 -12.82 24.16 -7.84
CA THR A 112 -14.00 24.95 -8.22
C THR A 112 -14.71 25.62 -7.03
N PRO A 113 -14.92 24.99 -5.87
CA PRO A 113 -15.55 25.64 -4.72
C PRO A 113 -14.80 26.89 -4.23
N PHE A 114 -13.47 26.89 -4.34
CA PHE A 114 -12.64 28.04 -3.97
C PHE A 114 -12.72 29.18 -4.98
N ALA A 115 -12.86 28.85 -6.27
CA ALA A 115 -12.94 29.84 -7.34
C ALA A 115 -14.34 30.45 -7.49
N SER A 116 -15.40 29.67 -7.25
CA SER A 116 -16.78 30.10 -7.49
C SER A 116 -17.35 30.97 -6.38
N GLY A 117 -16.87 30.86 -5.14
CA GLY A 117 -17.40 31.61 -3.98
C GLY A 117 -18.86 31.29 -3.59
N SER A 118 -19.59 30.53 -4.41
CA SER A 118 -20.96 30.07 -4.19
C SER A 118 -21.03 28.54 -4.29
N LEU A 119 -21.75 27.92 -3.37
CA LEU A 119 -21.95 26.47 -3.36
C LEU A 119 -23.16 26.10 -4.23
N ASN A 120 -22.95 25.21 -5.18
CA ASN A 120 -24.02 24.60 -5.96
C ASN A 120 -24.18 23.15 -5.48
N PRO A 121 -25.34 22.75 -4.94
CA PRO A 121 -25.58 21.39 -4.45
C PRO A 121 -25.26 20.30 -5.49
N THR A 122 -25.50 20.56 -6.77
CA THR A 122 -25.16 19.63 -7.84
C THR A 122 -23.65 19.46 -7.98
N LEU A 123 -22.88 20.53 -7.82
CA LEU A 123 -21.42 20.48 -7.89
C LEU A 123 -20.86 19.73 -6.68
N ASP A 124 -21.39 19.99 -5.49
CA ASP A 124 -21.01 19.29 -4.26
C ASP A 124 -21.28 17.77 -4.40
N ALA A 125 -22.48 17.40 -4.84
CA ALA A 125 -22.83 16.00 -5.12
C ALA A 125 -21.89 15.35 -6.15
N VAL A 126 -21.52 16.03 -7.23
CA VAL A 126 -20.59 15.51 -8.24
C VAL A 126 -19.17 15.36 -7.69
N LEU A 127 -18.69 16.34 -6.92
CA LEU A 127 -17.40 16.29 -6.24
C LEU A 127 -17.35 15.07 -5.32
N ILE A 128 -18.34 14.92 -4.44
CA ILE A 128 -18.39 13.84 -3.45
C ILE A 128 -18.57 12.48 -4.10
N PHE A 129 -19.45 12.35 -5.10
CA PHE A 129 -19.58 11.10 -5.85
C PHE A 129 -18.25 10.67 -6.51
N THR A 130 -17.53 11.63 -7.08
CA THR A 130 -16.20 11.37 -7.68
C THR A 130 -15.19 10.94 -6.62
N VAL A 131 -15.20 11.57 -5.44
CA VAL A 131 -14.35 11.19 -4.29
C VAL A 131 -14.66 9.77 -3.82
N ILE A 132 -15.93 9.39 -3.69
CA ILE A 132 -16.35 8.05 -3.28
C ILE A 132 -15.82 7.01 -4.26
N LEU A 133 -16.03 7.22 -5.57
CA LEU A 133 -15.54 6.30 -6.59
C LEU A 133 -14.01 6.20 -6.57
N HIS A 134 -13.30 7.33 -6.57
CA HIS A 134 -11.84 7.35 -6.50
C HIS A 134 -11.30 6.59 -5.28
N SER A 135 -11.94 6.78 -4.12
CA SER A 135 -11.58 6.10 -2.87
C SER A 135 -11.88 4.61 -2.92
N HIS A 136 -13.00 4.19 -3.51
CA HIS A 136 -13.36 2.78 -3.65
C HIS A 136 -12.30 2.01 -4.45
N PHE A 137 -11.89 2.51 -5.62
CA PHE A 137 -10.84 1.86 -6.42
C PHE A 137 -9.47 1.91 -5.75
N GLY A 138 -9.16 3.01 -5.06
CA GLY A 138 -7.93 3.13 -4.27
C GLY A 138 -7.86 2.07 -3.16
N PHE A 139 -8.96 1.86 -2.43
CA PHE A 139 -9.04 0.83 -1.40
C PHE A 139 -9.09 -0.58 -1.98
N GLN A 140 -9.74 -0.80 -3.13
CA GLN A 140 -9.70 -2.08 -3.83
C GLN A 140 -8.26 -2.47 -4.22
N SER A 141 -7.46 -1.49 -4.65
CA SER A 141 -6.03 -1.69 -4.92
C SER A 141 -5.27 -2.06 -3.64
N CYS A 142 -5.51 -1.34 -2.53
CA CYS A 142 -4.90 -1.67 -1.24
C CYS A 142 -5.26 -3.09 -0.76
N VAL A 143 -6.54 -3.48 -0.86
CA VAL A 143 -7.00 -4.84 -0.52
C VAL A 143 -6.31 -5.88 -1.41
N THR A 144 -6.12 -5.57 -2.69
CA THR A 144 -5.47 -6.47 -3.64
C THR A 144 -3.99 -6.69 -3.33
N ASP A 145 -3.29 -5.63 -2.96
CA ASP A 145 -1.84 -5.67 -2.70
C ASP A 145 -1.51 -6.32 -1.36
N TYR A 146 -2.32 -6.07 -0.32
CA TYR A 146 -2.02 -6.53 1.04
C TYR A 146 -2.69 -7.85 1.41
N ILE A 147 -3.74 -8.28 0.70
CA ILE A 147 -4.47 -9.52 1.02
C ILE A 147 -4.34 -10.53 -0.14
N PRO A 148 -3.38 -11.47 -0.06
CA PRO A 148 -3.11 -12.40 -1.14
C PRO A 148 -4.21 -13.47 -1.25
N THR A 149 -4.88 -13.51 -2.41
CA THR A 149 -5.96 -14.47 -2.70
C THR A 149 -5.50 -15.93 -2.63
N ARG A 150 -4.23 -16.22 -2.96
CA ARG A 150 -3.67 -17.59 -2.96
C ARG A 150 -3.60 -18.19 -1.55
N GLN A 151 -3.27 -17.38 -0.55
CA GLN A 151 -3.08 -17.85 0.83
C GLN A 151 -4.35 -17.63 1.67
N HIS A 152 -5.03 -16.50 1.48
CA HIS A 152 -6.17 -16.10 2.29
C HIS A 152 -7.40 -15.73 1.45
N PRO A 153 -7.97 -16.70 0.70
CA PRO A 153 -9.12 -16.43 -0.17
C PRO A 153 -10.38 -16.01 0.59
N THR A 154 -10.59 -16.54 1.80
CA THR A 154 -11.73 -16.15 2.64
C THR A 154 -11.61 -14.72 3.14
N MET A 155 -10.42 -14.35 3.65
CA MET A 155 -10.16 -12.97 4.10
C MET A 155 -10.31 -12.00 2.94
N ARG A 156 -9.79 -12.35 1.76
CA ARG A 156 -9.96 -11.54 0.55
C ARG A 156 -11.44 -11.26 0.25
N LYS A 157 -12.27 -12.29 0.21
CA LYS A 157 -13.72 -12.14 -0.03
C LYS A 157 -14.43 -11.28 1.02
N VAL A 158 -14.04 -11.42 2.30
CA VAL A 158 -14.61 -10.62 3.39
C VAL A 158 -14.28 -9.15 3.20
N PHE A 159 -13.02 -8.82 2.91
CA PHE A 159 -12.61 -7.42 2.70
C PHE A 159 -13.20 -6.82 1.41
N ASP A 160 -13.31 -7.60 0.33
CA ASP A 160 -13.97 -7.16 -0.90
C ASP A 160 -15.46 -6.81 -0.62
N TRP A 161 -16.19 -7.66 0.12
CA TRP A 161 -17.57 -7.39 0.51
C TRP A 161 -17.71 -6.23 1.50
N LEU A 162 -16.81 -6.16 2.48
CA LEU A 162 -16.77 -5.06 3.44
C LEU A 162 -16.58 -3.72 2.72
N LEU A 163 -15.67 -3.67 1.75
CA LEU A 163 -15.44 -2.48 0.94
C LEU A 163 -16.69 -2.08 0.16
N ASN A 164 -17.36 -3.04 -0.48
CA ASN A 164 -18.60 -2.78 -1.23
C ASN A 164 -19.70 -2.23 -0.32
N ILE A 165 -19.91 -2.85 0.85
CA ILE A 165 -20.91 -2.39 1.84
C ILE A 165 -20.54 -1.00 2.35
N ALA A 166 -19.29 -0.78 2.72
CA ALA A 166 -18.83 0.52 3.21
C ALA A 166 -19.06 1.63 2.17
N THR A 167 -18.79 1.36 0.89
CA THR A 167 -19.04 2.32 -0.19
C THR A 167 -20.52 2.65 -0.35
N VAL A 168 -21.41 1.66 -0.26
CA VAL A 168 -22.87 1.90 -0.32
C VAL A 168 -23.34 2.71 0.89
N VAL A 169 -22.90 2.34 2.10
CA VAL A 169 -23.26 3.07 3.34
C VAL A 169 -22.80 4.52 3.26
N VAL A 170 -21.56 4.76 2.80
CA VAL A 170 -21.02 6.11 2.62
C VAL A 170 -21.82 6.88 1.57
N ALA A 171 -22.18 6.26 0.45
CA ALA A 171 -22.99 6.90 -0.58
C ALA A 171 -24.39 7.30 -0.07
N ILE A 172 -25.03 6.45 0.74
CA ILE A 172 -26.32 6.77 1.38
C ILE A 172 -26.15 7.93 2.38
N GLY A 173 -25.10 7.91 3.20
CA GLY A 173 -24.82 8.97 4.17
C GLY A 173 -24.63 10.34 3.48
N PHE A 174 -23.90 10.36 2.36
CA PHE A 174 -23.75 11.59 1.59
C PHE A 174 -25.02 12.03 0.87
N TYR A 175 -25.82 11.10 0.35
CA TYR A 175 -27.13 11.43 -0.21
C TYR A 175 -28.03 12.13 0.83
N GLU A 176 -28.05 11.61 2.06
CA GLU A 176 -28.79 12.22 3.17
C GLU A 176 -28.22 13.60 3.52
N PHE A 177 -26.90 13.75 3.53
CA PHE A 177 -26.22 15.01 3.85
C PHE A 177 -26.47 16.12 2.82
N GLU A 178 -26.57 15.76 1.54
CA GLU A 178 -26.86 16.71 0.45
C GLU A 178 -28.36 17.06 0.35
N THR A 179 -29.25 16.15 0.73
CA THR A 179 -30.70 16.36 0.58
C THR A 179 -31.38 16.93 1.83
N ASN A 180 -30.95 16.52 3.02
CA ASN A 180 -31.59 16.87 4.29
C ASN A 180 -30.69 17.74 5.20
N ASP A 181 -29.42 17.94 4.86
CA ASP A 181 -28.48 18.79 5.60
C ASP A 181 -27.84 19.86 4.68
N VAL A 182 -26.76 20.49 5.13
CA VAL A 182 -26.14 21.68 4.52
C VAL A 182 -25.22 21.40 3.34
N GLY A 183 -24.89 20.13 3.07
CA GLY A 183 -23.93 19.73 2.04
C GLY A 183 -22.47 19.73 2.52
N VAL A 184 -21.63 18.90 1.88
CA VAL A 184 -20.28 18.58 2.37
C VAL A 184 -19.36 19.79 2.38
N VAL A 185 -19.34 20.60 1.33
CA VAL A 185 -18.43 21.74 1.26
C VAL A 185 -18.80 22.81 2.30
N GLU A 186 -20.09 23.07 2.50
CA GLU A 186 -20.55 24.02 3.52
C GLU A 186 -20.24 23.49 4.93
N ALA A 187 -20.41 22.19 5.16
CA ALA A 187 -20.04 21.57 6.43
C ALA A 187 -18.54 21.70 6.73
N VAL A 188 -17.68 21.40 5.74
CA VAL A 188 -16.22 21.59 5.87
C VAL A 188 -15.89 23.05 6.18
N LYS A 189 -16.55 24.00 5.51
CA LYS A 189 -16.39 25.44 5.75
C LYS A 189 -16.80 25.82 7.18
N ARG A 190 -17.91 25.29 7.71
CA ARG A 190 -18.36 25.55 9.09
C ARG A 190 -17.40 24.97 10.11
N VAL A 191 -16.92 23.74 9.89
CA VAL A 191 -15.92 23.10 10.75
C VAL A 191 -14.64 23.94 10.80
N TRP A 192 -14.22 24.52 9.66
CA TRP A 192 -13.03 25.37 9.61
C TRP A 192 -13.15 26.65 10.45
N HIS A 193 -14.36 27.23 10.58
CA HIS A 193 -14.60 28.46 11.34
C HIS A 193 -15.16 28.23 12.75
N ALA A 194 -15.30 26.97 13.19
CA ALA A 194 -15.95 26.63 14.46
C ALA A 194 -15.34 27.37 15.67
N GLY A 195 -14.00 27.48 15.74
CA GLY A 195 -13.32 28.14 16.85
C GLY A 195 -13.52 29.67 16.92
N GLU A 196 -13.79 30.33 15.80
CA GLU A 196 -14.07 31.78 15.77
C GLU A 196 -15.50 32.08 16.27
N ASN A 197 -16.44 31.17 15.98
CA ASN A 197 -17.82 31.27 16.47
C ASN A 197 -17.87 31.13 18.00
N ASP A 198 -17.07 30.25 18.60
CA ASP A 198 -16.98 30.12 20.06
C ASP A 198 -16.34 31.36 20.71
N ALA A 199 -15.32 31.94 20.06
CA ALA A 199 -14.68 33.16 20.53
C ALA A 199 -15.61 34.38 20.47
N THR A 200 -16.49 34.45 19.47
CA THR A 200 -17.50 35.51 19.34
C THR A 200 -18.65 35.31 20.32
N ILE A 201 -19.11 34.07 20.55
CA ILE A 201 -20.10 33.74 21.59
C ILE A 201 -19.58 34.15 22.98
N GLY A 202 -18.35 33.77 23.31
CA GLY A 202 -17.71 34.19 24.55
C GLY A 202 -17.69 35.71 24.70
N LYS A 203 -17.41 36.46 23.61
CA LYS A 203 -17.39 37.92 23.59
C LYS A 203 -18.78 38.57 23.70
N THR A 204 -19.80 37.98 23.11
CA THR A 204 -21.18 38.44 23.25
C THR A 204 -21.69 38.22 24.67
N ASP A 205 -21.33 37.10 25.30
CA ASP A 205 -21.73 36.78 26.69
C ASP A 205 -21.11 37.77 27.70
N ILE A 206 -19.84 38.12 27.56
CA ILE A 206 -19.21 39.19 28.39
C ILE A 206 -19.74 40.59 28.08
N SER A 207 -20.19 40.88 26.86
CA SER A 207 -20.78 42.19 26.53
C SER A 207 -22.19 42.38 27.11
N GLY A 208 -22.91 41.27 27.36
CA GLY A 208 -24.20 41.23 28.05
C GLY A 208 -24.11 41.37 29.57
N LEU A 209 -22.92 41.19 30.14
CA LEU A 209 -22.60 41.41 31.55
C LEU A 209 -22.31 42.90 31.81
N GLY A 210 -22.94 43.47 32.84
CA GLY A 210 -22.64 44.78 33.39
C GLY A 210 -21.24 44.82 34.01
N HIS A 211 -20.74 46.01 34.32
CA HIS A 211 -19.41 46.18 34.95
C HIS A 211 -19.29 45.44 36.30
N ASP A 212 -20.43 45.13 36.92
CA ASP A 212 -20.62 44.36 38.15
C ASP A 212 -20.74 42.84 37.93
N GLY A 213 -20.66 42.36 36.69
CA GLY A 213 -20.84 40.95 36.35
C GLY A 213 -22.29 40.45 36.44
N LYS A 214 -23.30 41.34 36.42
CA LYS A 214 -24.72 40.95 36.30
C LYS A 214 -25.25 41.15 34.88
N LEU A 215 -26.14 40.27 34.44
CA LEU A 215 -26.82 40.42 33.14
C LEU A 215 -27.61 41.73 33.10
N LYS A 216 -27.38 42.55 32.08
CA LYS A 216 -27.96 43.91 31.95
C LYS A 216 -29.49 43.94 31.83
N ASN A 217 -30.15 42.79 31.62
CA ASN A 217 -31.59 42.70 31.32
C ASN A 217 -32.33 41.62 32.14
N LEU A 218 -32.05 41.51 33.44
CA LEU A 218 -32.93 40.78 34.36
C LEU A 218 -33.97 41.76 34.91
N LYS A 219 -35.22 41.60 34.46
CA LYS A 219 -36.39 42.34 34.95
C LYS A 219 -37.03 41.61 36.13
#